data_AF-A0A9E4BY80-F1
#
_entry.id   AF-A0A9E4BY80-F1
#
_cell.length_a   1.000
_cell.length_b   1.000
_cell.length_c   1.000
_cell.angle_alpha   90.00
_cell.angle_beta   90.00
_cell.angle_gamma   90.00
#
_symmetry.space_group_name_H-M   'P 1'
#
loop_
_entity.id
_entity.type
_entity.pdbx_description
1 polymer ?
#
loop_
_entity_poly.entity_id
_entity_poly.type
_entity_poly.pdbx_seq_one_letter_code
_entity_poly.pdbx_strand_id
1 'polypeptide(L)'
;GLPIFSNVIYLRPNAGQNDPGYYIQEFPIYEIAIRYRVIRLIEIEGQPILDAGYSGLIPFTPLMKPPERMASDAWLRQCIHTARTRPIARTPKADYLAGMVALSELVYNSETISAVIFQEDIMDIIRESSLIQYFKQEGIEEGERRSTTEAILEVLEIRFDLSEAHPLSARIAAIDDLQHLKQLLRAAIQVPNIEAFQRVLDT
;
A
#
# COMPACT_ATOMS: atom_id res chain seq x y z
N GLY A 1 -36.18 10.74 11.47
CA GLY A 1 -34.99 10.13 10.84
C GLY A 1 -33.74 10.63 11.56
N LEU A 2 -32.65 9.86 11.53
CA LEU A 2 -31.35 10.30 12.04
C LEU A 2 -30.72 11.33 11.09
N PRO A 3 -29.88 12.26 11.58
CA PRO A 3 -29.16 13.20 10.72
C PRO A 3 -28.20 12.49 9.78
N ILE A 4 -28.16 12.91 8.51
CA ILE A 4 -27.19 12.43 7.51
C ILE A 4 -26.03 13.41 7.45
N PHE A 5 -24.81 12.91 7.65
CA PHE A 5 -23.58 13.69 7.52
C PHE A 5 -22.85 13.27 6.24
N SER A 6 -22.93 14.09 5.19
CA SER A 6 -22.20 13.86 3.94
C SER A 6 -20.89 14.64 3.97
N ASN A 7 -19.76 13.95 3.89
CA ASN A 7 -18.42 14.53 3.97
C ASN A 7 -17.52 13.92 2.89
N VAL A 8 -16.65 14.76 2.31
CA VAL A 8 -15.54 14.34 1.45
C VAL A 8 -14.24 14.75 2.14
N ILE A 9 -13.34 13.79 2.33
CA ILE A 9 -12.06 13.99 3.03
C ILE A 9 -10.91 13.85 2.04
N TYR A 10 -10.11 14.90 1.90
CA TYR A 10 -8.91 14.92 1.09
C TYR A 10 -7.67 14.70 1.95
N LEU A 11 -6.96 13.62 1.67
CA LEU A 11 -5.76 13.21 2.40
C LEU A 11 -4.47 13.82 1.84
N ARG A 12 -4.41 14.08 0.52
CA ARG A 12 -3.24 14.68 -0.14
C ARG A 12 -3.35 16.22 -0.12
N PRO A 13 -2.24 16.95 0.06
CA PRO A 13 -2.23 18.42 0.12
C PRO A 13 -2.86 19.11 -1.09
N ASN A 14 -2.69 18.53 -2.28
CA ASN A 14 -3.14 19.11 -3.54
C ASN A 14 -4.47 18.54 -4.06
N ALA A 15 -5.11 17.64 -3.31
CA ALA A 15 -6.36 17.03 -3.73
C ALA A 15 -7.55 17.93 -3.36
N GLY A 16 -8.55 18.02 -4.25
CA GLY A 16 -9.81 18.70 -3.94
C GLY A 16 -9.72 20.21 -3.75
N GLN A 17 -8.67 20.86 -4.25
CA GLN A 17 -8.47 22.32 -4.09
C GLN A 17 -9.65 23.13 -4.61
N ASN A 18 -10.29 22.66 -5.69
CA ASN A 18 -11.44 23.32 -6.31
C ASN A 18 -12.77 22.61 -6.02
N ASP A 19 -12.80 21.64 -5.10
CA ASP A 19 -14.06 21.00 -4.71
C ASP A 19 -14.96 22.02 -4.01
N PRO A 20 -16.15 22.34 -4.58
CA PRO A 20 -17.02 23.36 -4.05
C PRO A 20 -17.94 22.87 -2.91
N GLY A 21 -17.88 21.60 -2.53
CA GLY A 21 -18.73 21.01 -1.48
C GLY A 21 -20.13 20.66 -1.96
N TYR A 22 -20.29 20.46 -3.26
CA TYR A 22 -21.53 19.97 -3.83
C TYR A 22 -21.29 19.22 -5.14
N TYR A 23 -22.24 18.36 -5.47
CA TYR A 23 -22.36 17.71 -6.76
C TYR A 23 -23.70 18.09 -7.36
N ILE A 24 -23.66 18.56 -8.60
CA ILE A 24 -24.85 18.92 -9.38
C ILE A 24 -24.97 17.92 -10.51
N GLN A 25 -26.12 17.26 -10.60
CA GLN A 25 -26.50 16.46 -11.75
C GLN A 25 -27.67 17.12 -12.47
N GLU A 26 -27.40 17.60 -13.67
CA GLU A 26 -28.42 18.21 -14.52
C GLU A 26 -29.20 17.13 -15.28
N PHE A 27 -30.53 17.22 -15.22
CA PHE A 27 -31.45 16.48 -16.07
C PHE A 27 -32.24 17.48 -16.93
N PRO A 28 -32.86 17.06 -18.05
CA PRO A 28 -33.54 17.99 -18.95
C PRO A 28 -34.65 18.85 -18.33
N ILE A 29 -35.22 18.41 -17.19
CA ILE A 29 -36.38 19.05 -16.54
C ILE A 29 -36.18 19.38 -15.06
N TYR A 30 -35.07 18.94 -14.44
CA TYR A 30 -34.76 19.23 -13.05
C TYR A 30 -33.25 19.04 -12.78
N GLU A 31 -32.81 19.52 -11.63
CA GLU A 31 -31.44 19.34 -11.13
C GLU A 31 -31.47 18.53 -9.82
N ILE A 32 -30.50 17.63 -9.63
CA ILE A 32 -30.21 17.03 -8.33
C ILE A 32 -28.93 17.65 -7.78
N ALA A 33 -29.06 18.36 -6.66
CA ALA A 33 -27.94 18.93 -5.92
C ALA A 33 -27.69 18.13 -4.62
N ILE A 34 -26.50 17.55 -4.50
CA ILE A 34 -26.03 16.88 -3.27
C ILE A 34 -24.99 17.78 -2.63
N ARG A 35 -25.25 18.27 -1.41
CA ARG A 35 -24.30 19.08 -0.63
C ARG A 35 -23.55 18.21 0.38
N TYR A 36 -22.27 18.50 0.55
CA TYR A 36 -21.40 17.81 1.49
C TYR A 36 -20.35 18.75 2.05
N ARG A 37 -19.82 18.41 3.22
CA ARG A 37 -18.70 19.14 3.81
C ARG A 37 -17.39 18.65 3.19
N VAL A 38 -16.59 19.57 2.71
CA VAL A 38 -15.21 19.28 2.29
C VAL A 38 -14.28 19.44 3.48
N ILE A 39 -13.44 18.43 3.71
CA ILE A 39 -12.43 18.41 4.75
C ILE A 39 -11.09 18.12 4.08
N ARG A 40 -10.17 19.09 4.10
CA ARG A 40 -8.79 18.88 3.62
C ARG A 40 -7.90 18.77 4.84
N LEU A 41 -7.21 17.64 5.01
CA LEU A 41 -6.39 17.45 6.20
C LEU A 41 -5.29 18.51 6.33
N ILE A 42 -4.72 18.93 5.19
CA ILE A 42 -3.69 19.98 5.15
C ILE A 42 -4.16 21.36 5.66
N GLU A 43 -5.47 21.59 5.77
CA GLU A 43 -6.04 22.83 6.30
C GLU A 43 -6.31 22.74 7.82
N ILE A 44 -6.25 21.55 8.40
CA ILE A 44 -6.47 21.32 9.83
C ILE A 44 -5.16 21.52 10.57
N GLU A 45 -5.16 22.34 11.62
CA GLU A 45 -4.01 22.50 12.52
C GLU A 45 -3.71 21.16 13.22
N GLY A 46 -2.53 20.60 12.98
CA GLY A 46 -2.17 19.26 13.44
C GLY A 46 -1.83 19.19 14.93
N GLN A 47 -1.20 20.23 15.48
CA GLN A 47 -0.73 20.26 16.87
C GLN A 47 -1.88 20.07 17.90
N PRO A 48 -3.03 20.78 17.80
CA PRO A 48 -4.14 20.55 18.71
C PRO A 48 -4.69 19.12 18.67
N ILE A 49 -4.66 18.45 17.51
CA ILE A 49 -5.11 17.06 17.36
C ILE A 49 -4.12 16.10 18.02
N LEU A 50 -2.82 16.37 17.85
CA LEU A 50 -1.73 15.63 18.46
C LEU A 50 -1.80 15.73 19.99
N ASP A 51 -2.03 16.92 20.53
CA ASP A 51 -2.15 17.21 21.97
C ASP A 51 -3.41 16.61 22.59
N ALA A 52 -4.55 16.68 21.88
CA ALA A 52 -5.80 16.11 22.35
C ALA A 52 -5.75 14.58 22.44
N GLY A 53 -4.85 13.93 21.70
CA GLY A 53 -4.59 12.51 21.82
C GLY A 53 -5.75 11.62 21.36
N TYR A 54 -6.58 12.07 20.41
CA TYR A 54 -7.63 11.22 19.86
C TYR A 54 -7.01 10.07 19.05
N SER A 55 -6.94 8.86 19.63
CA SER A 55 -6.20 7.73 19.04
C SER A 55 -6.62 7.38 17.61
N GLY A 56 -7.88 7.62 17.21
CA GLY A 56 -8.32 7.41 15.82
C GLY A 56 -7.79 8.44 14.82
N LEU A 57 -7.37 9.63 15.28
CA LEU A 57 -6.95 10.74 14.40
C LEU A 57 -5.43 10.91 14.34
N ILE A 58 -4.69 10.42 15.33
CA ILE A 58 -3.24 10.61 15.39
C ILE A 58 -2.51 10.08 14.14
N PRO A 59 -2.84 8.91 13.56
CA PRO A 59 -2.17 8.45 12.33
C PRO A 59 -2.28 9.44 11.15
N PHE A 60 -3.24 10.35 11.19
CA PHE A 60 -3.45 11.38 10.18
C PHE A 60 -2.70 12.70 10.46
N THR A 61 -2.12 12.91 11.64
CA THR A 61 -1.44 14.18 11.97
C THR A 61 -0.27 14.55 11.04
N PRO A 62 0.49 13.60 10.45
CA PRO A 62 1.47 13.96 9.42
C PRO A 62 0.87 14.58 8.16
N LEU A 63 -0.43 14.37 7.90
CA LEU A 63 -1.16 14.95 6.76
C LEU A 63 -1.75 16.34 7.07
N MET A 64 -1.66 16.76 8.33
CA MET A 64 -2.25 18.00 8.82
C MET A 64 -1.25 19.15 8.74
N LYS A 65 -1.75 20.38 8.89
CA LYS A 65 -0.92 21.57 8.87
C LYS A 65 0.07 21.55 10.06
N PRO A 66 1.38 21.65 9.80
CA PRO A 66 2.38 21.74 10.87
C PRO A 66 2.31 23.09 11.60
N PRO A 67 2.83 23.18 12.83
CA PRO A 67 3.01 24.47 13.51
C PRO A 67 3.76 25.49 12.65
N GLU A 68 3.41 26.77 12.80
CA GLU A 68 4.10 27.84 12.09
C GLU A 68 5.62 27.79 12.35
N ARG A 69 6.41 27.96 11.28
CA ARG A 69 7.90 27.93 11.31
C ARG A 69 8.51 26.58 11.67
N MET A 70 7.73 25.52 11.79
CA MET A 70 8.25 24.16 11.90
C MET A 70 8.57 23.58 10.52
N ALA A 71 9.75 22.99 10.37
CA ALA A 71 10.10 22.26 9.17
C ALA A 71 9.23 20.99 9.03
N SER A 72 8.92 20.62 7.79
CA SER A 72 7.97 19.52 7.51
C SER A 72 8.46 18.17 8.08
N ASP A 73 9.76 17.88 7.94
CA ASP A 73 10.42 16.69 8.48
C ASP A 73 10.43 16.67 10.02
N ALA A 74 10.66 17.83 10.66
CA ALA A 74 10.55 17.98 12.10
C ALA A 74 9.12 17.70 12.60
N TRP A 75 8.10 18.09 11.83
CA TRP A 75 6.70 17.79 12.13
C TRP A 75 6.40 16.29 12.06
N LEU A 76 6.84 15.59 10.99
CA LEU A 76 6.71 14.14 10.87
C LEU A 76 7.35 13.43 12.07
N ARG A 77 8.58 13.86 12.43
CA ARG A 77 9.30 13.33 13.58
C ARG A 77 8.53 13.52 14.88
N GLN A 78 7.96 14.70 15.12
CA GLN A 78 7.14 14.96 16.31
C GLN A 78 5.89 14.09 16.36
N CYS A 79 5.20 13.91 15.23
CA CYS A 79 4.02 13.04 15.12
C CYS A 79 4.36 11.60 15.52
N ILE A 80 5.42 11.06 14.92
CA ILE A 80 5.90 9.70 15.17
C ILE A 80 6.39 9.53 16.62
N HIS A 81 7.15 10.50 17.13
CA HIS A 81 7.62 10.48 18.51
C HIS A 81 6.46 10.43 19.50
N THR A 82 5.46 11.29 19.28
CA THR A 82 4.26 11.35 20.13
C THR A 82 3.48 10.05 20.03
N ALA A 83 3.32 9.50 18.83
CA ALA A 83 2.68 8.21 18.59
C ALA A 83 3.40 7.04 19.32
N ARG A 84 4.73 6.99 19.24
CA ARG A 84 5.58 5.97 19.87
C ARG A 84 5.48 6.00 21.40
N THR A 85 5.47 7.19 21.98
CA THR A 85 5.52 7.40 23.43
C THR A 85 4.16 7.23 24.12
N ARG A 86 3.06 7.06 23.37
CA ARG A 86 1.74 6.83 23.98
C ARG A 86 1.69 5.53 24.79
N PRO A 87 0.95 5.51 25.92
CA PRO A 87 0.79 4.33 26.78
C PRO A 87 -0.23 3.35 26.18
N ILE A 88 0.06 2.84 24.98
CA ILE A 88 -0.72 1.82 24.27
C ILE A 88 0.10 0.52 24.29
N ALA A 89 -0.59 -0.62 24.40
CA ALA A 89 0.03 -1.94 24.27
C ALA A 89 0.83 -2.06 22.96
N ARG A 90 1.89 -2.89 22.97
CA ARG A 90 2.87 -2.98 21.88
C ARG A 90 2.24 -3.40 20.54
N THR A 91 1.40 -4.43 20.53
CA THR A 91 0.80 -4.93 19.28
C THR A 91 -0.12 -3.90 18.60
N PRO A 92 -1.10 -3.27 19.27
CA PRO A 92 -1.86 -2.18 18.65
C PRO A 92 -1.01 -0.96 18.27
N LYS A 93 0.08 -0.71 19.02
CA LYS A 93 1.04 0.36 18.69
C LYS A 93 1.78 0.09 17.38
N ALA A 94 2.08 -1.18 17.07
CA ALA A 94 2.69 -1.58 15.81
C ALA A 94 1.81 -1.19 14.61
N ASP A 95 0.54 -1.59 14.61
CA ASP A 95 -0.40 -1.25 13.53
C ASP A 95 -0.64 0.25 13.43
N TYR A 96 -0.72 0.92 14.58
CA TYR A 96 -0.89 2.36 14.67
C TYR A 96 0.27 3.15 14.05
N LEU A 97 1.52 2.76 14.35
CA LEU A 97 2.72 3.37 13.77
C LEU A 97 2.89 2.99 12.29
N ALA A 98 2.61 1.75 11.92
CA ALA A 98 2.65 1.30 10.53
C ALA A 98 1.65 2.09 9.66
N GLY A 99 0.42 2.27 10.15
CA GLY A 99 -0.59 3.08 9.48
C GLY A 99 -0.19 4.54 9.33
N MET A 100 0.40 5.13 10.39
CA MET A 100 0.93 6.50 10.33
C MET A 100 2.05 6.65 9.28
N VAL A 101 2.99 5.70 9.24
CA VAL A 101 4.08 5.71 8.26
C VAL A 101 3.52 5.58 6.84
N ALA A 102 2.61 4.63 6.61
CA ALA A 102 1.99 4.43 5.29
C ALA A 102 1.23 5.69 4.82
N LEU A 103 0.47 6.32 5.72
CA LEU A 103 -0.21 7.59 5.40
C LEU A 103 0.80 8.70 5.09
N SER A 104 1.93 8.75 5.78
CA SER A 104 2.96 9.79 5.58
C SER A 104 3.50 9.82 4.15
N GLU A 105 3.47 8.71 3.41
CA GLU A 105 3.87 8.65 1.99
C GLU A 105 3.01 9.55 1.07
N LEU A 106 1.85 10.00 1.54
CA LEU A 106 0.99 10.95 0.79
C LEU A 106 1.55 12.37 0.77
N VAL A 107 2.51 12.69 1.66
CA VAL A 107 3.07 14.05 1.86
C VAL A 107 4.59 14.06 1.79
N TYR A 108 5.24 13.02 2.31
CA TYR A 108 6.68 12.93 2.47
C TYR A 108 7.31 11.95 1.49
N ASN A 109 8.55 12.21 1.07
CA ASN A 109 9.32 11.26 0.28
C ASN A 109 9.88 10.12 1.14
N SER A 110 10.29 9.05 0.48
CA SER A 110 10.78 7.83 1.13
C SER A 110 12.04 8.07 1.97
N GLU A 111 12.94 8.96 1.52
CA GLU A 111 14.17 9.30 2.24
C GLU A 111 13.89 9.96 3.59
N THR A 112 12.93 10.90 3.62
CA THR A 112 12.52 11.59 4.85
C THR A 112 11.87 10.62 5.83
N ILE A 113 10.95 9.79 5.33
CA ILE A 113 10.26 8.78 6.15
C ILE A 113 11.29 7.81 6.74
N SER A 114 12.21 7.29 5.91
CA SER A 114 13.25 6.35 6.34
C SER A 114 14.17 6.95 7.40
N ALA A 115 14.58 8.22 7.22
CA ALA A 115 15.40 8.93 8.19
C ALA A 115 14.67 9.08 9.53
N VAL A 116 13.39 9.44 9.54
CA VAL A 116 12.60 9.59 10.77
C VAL A 116 12.36 8.24 11.45
N ILE A 117 12.04 7.18 10.69
CA ILE A 117 11.89 5.83 11.25
C ILE A 117 13.17 5.38 11.97
N PHE A 118 14.33 5.66 11.36
CA PHE A 118 15.63 5.36 11.96
C PHE A 118 15.90 6.22 13.21
N GLN A 119 15.66 7.52 13.14
CA GLN A 119 15.88 8.45 14.26
C GLN A 119 14.99 8.16 15.47
N GLU A 120 13.73 7.78 15.23
CA GLU A 120 12.78 7.45 16.30
C GLU A 120 12.82 5.98 16.72
N ASP A 121 13.67 5.17 16.09
CA ASP A 121 13.92 3.76 16.43
C ASP A 121 12.59 2.99 16.63
N ILE A 122 11.75 2.98 15.59
CA ILE A 122 10.42 2.33 15.59
C ILE A 122 10.37 1.10 14.68
N MET A 123 11.48 0.74 14.04
CA MET A 123 11.49 -0.32 13.02
C MET A 123 11.15 -1.69 13.62
N ASP A 124 11.64 -1.98 14.83
CA ASP A 124 11.32 -3.22 15.55
C ASP A 124 9.80 -3.30 15.87
N ILE A 125 9.20 -2.18 16.25
CA ILE A 125 7.77 -2.09 16.56
C ILE A 125 6.92 -2.25 15.29
N ILE A 126 7.22 -1.50 14.23
CA ILE A 126 6.45 -1.54 12.97
C ILE A 126 6.48 -2.93 12.33
N ARG A 127 7.59 -3.67 12.45
CA ARG A 127 7.69 -5.05 11.96
C ARG A 127 6.68 -5.99 12.61
N GLU A 128 6.18 -5.71 13.81
CA GLU A 128 5.14 -6.51 14.47
C GLU A 128 3.72 -6.22 13.95
N SER A 129 3.56 -5.22 13.06
CA SER A 129 2.26 -4.88 12.48
C SER A 129 1.72 -6.01 11.62
N SER A 130 0.42 -6.29 11.79
CA SER A 130 -0.33 -7.24 10.98
C SER A 130 -0.28 -6.90 9.48
N LEU A 131 -0.38 -5.61 9.15
CA LEU A 131 -0.27 -5.12 7.77
C LEU A 131 1.11 -5.37 7.17
N ILE A 132 2.17 -5.10 7.93
CA ILE A 132 3.56 -5.31 7.47
C ILE A 132 3.87 -6.81 7.32
N GLN A 133 3.38 -7.65 8.24
CA GLN A 133 3.51 -9.10 8.13
C GLN A 133 2.76 -9.64 6.90
N TYR A 134 1.56 -9.13 6.63
CA TYR A 134 0.78 -9.49 5.44
C TYR A 134 1.57 -9.17 4.15
N PHE A 135 2.04 -7.93 3.99
CA PHE A 135 2.81 -7.56 2.79
C PHE A 135 4.13 -8.31 2.66
N LYS A 136 4.78 -8.63 3.78
CA LYS A 136 5.99 -9.46 3.76
C LYS A 136 5.69 -10.87 3.26
N GLN A 137 4.59 -11.47 3.72
CA GLN A 137 4.18 -12.81 3.31
C GLN A 137 3.81 -12.83 1.83
N GLU A 138 3.00 -11.87 1.37
CA GLU A 138 2.64 -11.70 -0.04
C GLU A 138 3.88 -11.51 -0.92
N GLY A 139 4.86 -10.71 -0.48
CA GLY A 139 6.11 -10.51 -1.20
C GLY A 139 6.99 -11.78 -1.28
N ILE A 140 6.97 -12.64 -0.27
CA ILE A 140 7.66 -13.94 -0.30
C ILE A 140 6.98 -14.87 -1.30
N GLU A 141 5.64 -14.94 -1.27
CA GLU A 141 4.86 -15.78 -2.18
C GLU A 141 5.05 -15.36 -3.64
N GLU A 142 4.98 -14.06 -3.92
CA GLU A 142 5.24 -13.51 -5.24
C GLU A 142 6.70 -13.75 -5.69
N GLY A 143 7.66 -13.65 -4.77
CA GLY A 143 9.05 -13.98 -5.02
C GLY A 143 9.27 -15.45 -5.39
N GLU A 144 8.65 -16.38 -4.66
CA GLU A 144 8.69 -17.82 -4.98
C GLU A 144 8.04 -18.11 -6.34
N ARG A 145 6.91 -17.46 -6.63
CA ARG A 145 6.20 -17.59 -7.91
C ARG A 145 7.08 -17.14 -9.06
N ARG A 146 7.59 -15.91 -9.00
CA ARG A 146 8.45 -15.34 -10.03
C ARG A 146 9.71 -16.17 -10.25
N SER A 147 10.38 -16.58 -9.18
CA SER A 147 11.58 -17.41 -9.28
C SER A 147 11.29 -18.78 -9.90
N THR A 148 10.15 -19.41 -9.57
CA THR A 148 9.77 -20.70 -10.16
C THR A 148 9.43 -20.55 -11.65
N THR A 149 8.72 -19.48 -12.02
CA THR A 149 8.43 -19.13 -13.42
C THR A 149 9.72 -18.94 -14.23
N GLU A 150 10.64 -18.11 -13.73
CA GLU A 150 11.94 -17.87 -14.36
C GLU A 150 12.72 -19.17 -14.53
N ALA A 151 12.75 -20.04 -13.52
CA ALA A 151 13.41 -21.35 -13.60
C ALA A 151 12.77 -22.29 -14.64
N ILE A 152 11.44 -22.29 -14.80
CA ILE A 152 10.78 -23.07 -15.85
C ILE A 152 11.24 -22.59 -17.23
N LEU A 153 11.20 -21.28 -17.46
CA LEU A 153 11.56 -20.68 -18.75
C LEU A 153 13.03 -20.97 -19.09
N GLU A 154 13.94 -20.81 -18.12
CA GLU A 154 15.36 -21.12 -18.28
C GLU A 154 15.59 -22.59 -18.64
N VAL A 155 14.90 -23.53 -17.98
CA VAL A 155 14.99 -24.97 -18.31
C VAL A 155 14.50 -25.24 -19.74
N LEU A 156 13.39 -24.62 -20.16
CA LEU A 156 12.83 -24.82 -21.50
C LEU A 156 13.71 -24.17 -22.59
N GLU A 157 14.32 -23.03 -22.30
CA GLU A 157 15.32 -22.40 -23.17
C GLU A 157 16.52 -23.33 -23.36
N ILE A 158 17.12 -23.81 -22.26
CA ILE A 158 18.31 -24.69 -22.31
C ILE A 158 18.01 -26.01 -23.03
N ARG A 159 16.85 -26.63 -22.77
CA ARG A 159 16.54 -27.97 -23.29
C ARG A 159 15.94 -27.97 -24.68
N PHE A 160 15.18 -26.93 -25.02
CA PHE A 160 14.33 -26.92 -26.22
C PHE A 160 14.48 -25.65 -27.07
N ASP A 161 15.43 -24.77 -26.76
CA ASP A 161 15.67 -23.50 -27.47
C ASP A 161 14.41 -22.62 -27.50
N LEU A 162 13.65 -22.63 -26.40
CA LEU A 162 12.43 -21.85 -26.25
C LEU A 162 12.75 -20.36 -26.17
N SER A 163 12.41 -19.61 -27.22
CA SER A 163 12.53 -18.15 -27.22
C SER A 163 11.58 -17.47 -26.22
N GLU A 164 11.99 -16.36 -25.61
CA GLU A 164 11.12 -15.49 -24.80
C GLU A 164 9.86 -15.03 -25.56
N ALA A 165 9.94 -14.86 -26.88
CA ALA A 165 8.80 -14.47 -27.73
C ALA A 165 7.80 -15.61 -27.98
N HIS A 166 8.12 -16.84 -27.53
CA HIS A 166 7.25 -17.99 -27.72
C HIS A 166 5.95 -17.83 -26.90
N PRO A 167 4.77 -18.17 -27.45
CA PRO A 167 3.49 -18.02 -26.73
C PRO A 167 3.43 -18.75 -25.39
N LEU A 168 4.17 -19.85 -25.24
CA LEU A 168 4.26 -20.59 -23.98
C LEU A 168 4.86 -19.75 -22.84
N SER A 169 5.79 -18.85 -23.14
CA SER A 169 6.46 -18.02 -22.13
C SER A 169 5.45 -17.11 -21.42
N ALA A 170 4.59 -16.46 -22.19
CA ALA A 170 3.49 -15.64 -21.64
C ALA A 170 2.46 -16.48 -20.88
N ARG A 171 2.16 -17.70 -21.36
CA ARG A 171 1.22 -18.61 -20.68
C ARG A 171 1.74 -19.08 -19.33
N ILE A 172 3.03 -19.41 -19.23
CA ILE A 172 3.67 -19.82 -17.96
C ILE A 172 3.72 -18.64 -16.99
N ALA A 173 4.06 -17.43 -17.47
CA ALA A 173 4.11 -16.23 -16.64
C ALA A 173 2.75 -15.81 -16.05
N ALA A 174 1.65 -16.18 -16.71
CA ALA A 174 0.29 -15.91 -16.28
C ALA A 174 -0.25 -16.91 -15.23
N ILE A 175 0.53 -17.90 -14.81
CA ILE A 175 0.11 -18.86 -13.78
C ILE A 175 0.34 -18.26 -12.39
N ASP A 176 -0.73 -18.22 -11.60
CA ASP A 176 -0.71 -17.74 -10.22
C ASP A 176 -0.48 -18.87 -9.19
N ASP A 177 -0.86 -20.11 -9.54
CA ASP A 177 -0.73 -21.26 -8.65
C ASP A 177 0.74 -21.74 -8.56
N LEU A 178 1.37 -21.44 -7.43
CA LEU A 178 2.74 -21.85 -7.13
C LEU A 178 2.94 -23.38 -7.09
N GLN A 179 1.94 -24.15 -6.66
CA GLN A 179 2.05 -25.61 -6.67
C GLN A 179 2.02 -26.15 -8.09
N HIS A 180 1.17 -25.57 -8.93
CA HIS A 180 1.15 -25.89 -10.35
C HIS A 180 2.48 -25.53 -11.01
N LEU A 181 3.04 -24.34 -10.74
CA LEU A 181 4.38 -23.97 -11.22
C LEU A 181 5.47 -24.94 -10.77
N LYS A 182 5.47 -25.37 -9.49
CA LYS A 182 6.42 -26.38 -8.99
C LYS A 182 6.26 -27.75 -9.67
N GLN A 183 5.06 -28.11 -10.11
CA GLN A 183 4.83 -29.32 -10.91
C GLN A 183 5.34 -29.15 -12.35
N LEU A 184 5.06 -28.01 -12.97
CA LEU A 184 5.54 -27.66 -14.30
C LEU A 184 7.06 -27.61 -14.35
N LEU A 185 7.74 -27.08 -13.33
CA LEU A 185 9.20 -27.12 -13.25
C LEU A 185 9.74 -28.55 -13.31
N ARG A 186 9.13 -29.49 -12.59
CA ARG A 186 9.52 -30.91 -12.67
C ARG A 186 9.26 -31.49 -14.06
N ALA A 187 8.12 -31.14 -14.67
CA ALA A 187 7.79 -31.57 -16.02
C ALA A 187 8.79 -31.02 -17.05
N ALA A 188 9.14 -29.73 -16.98
CA ALA A 188 10.10 -29.06 -17.84
C ALA A 188 11.47 -29.75 -17.85
N ILE A 189 11.87 -30.38 -16.73
CA ILE A 189 13.11 -31.15 -16.60
C ILE A 189 12.99 -32.57 -17.20
N GLN A 190 11.81 -33.19 -17.13
CA GLN A 190 11.62 -34.62 -17.42
C GLN A 190 11.08 -34.92 -18.82
N VAL A 191 10.24 -34.04 -19.39
CA VAL A 191 9.59 -34.34 -20.67
C VAL A 191 10.61 -34.42 -21.81
N PRO A 192 10.34 -35.20 -22.87
CA PRO A 192 11.29 -35.39 -23.96
C PRO A 192 11.36 -34.22 -24.96
N ASN A 193 10.32 -33.40 -25.06
CA ASN A 193 10.21 -32.30 -26.01
C ASN A 193 9.19 -31.24 -25.56
N ILE A 194 9.14 -30.12 -26.28
CA ILE A 194 8.29 -28.98 -25.95
C ILE A 194 6.79 -29.28 -26.12
N GLU A 195 6.41 -30.15 -27.07
CA GLU A 195 5.01 -30.55 -27.28
C GLU A 195 4.50 -31.44 -26.14
N ALA A 196 5.37 -32.24 -25.52
CA ALA A 196 5.05 -32.97 -24.31
C ALA A 196 4.89 -32.04 -23.11
N PHE A 197 5.73 -31.00 -23.00
CA PHE A 197 5.55 -29.98 -21.96
C PHE A 197 4.21 -29.25 -22.11
N GLN A 198 3.88 -28.83 -23.34
CA GLN A 198 2.65 -28.09 -23.63
C GLN A 198 1.39 -28.90 -23.25
N ARG A 199 1.39 -30.22 -23.48
CA ARG A 199 0.28 -31.09 -23.04
C ARG A 199 0.12 -31.13 -21.52
N VAL A 200 1.22 -31.10 -20.76
CA VAL A 200 1.17 -31.05 -19.30
C VAL A 200 0.64 -29.69 -18.84
N LEU A 201 1.05 -28.60 -19.49
CA LEU A 201 0.57 -27.24 -19.21
C LEU A 201 -0.93 -27.05 -19.49
N ASP A 202 -1.47 -27.80 -20.45
CA ASP A 202 -2.88 -27.74 -20.86
C ASP A 202 -3.81 -28.63 -20.00
N THR A 203 -3.29 -29.34 -19.00
CA THR A 203 -4.06 -30.23 -18.09
C THR A 203 -4.51 -29.48 -16.85
#